data_AF-A0A956RZJ5-F1
#
_entry.id   AF-A0A956RZJ5-F1
#
_cell.length_a   1.000
_cell.length_b   1.000
_cell.length_c   1.000
_cell.angle_alpha   90.00
_cell.angle_beta   90.00
_cell.angle_gamma   90.00
#
_symmetry.space_group_name_H-M   'P 1'
#
loop_
_entity.id
_entity.type
_entity.pdbx_description
1 polymer ?
#
loop_
_entity_poly.entity_id
_entity_poly.type
_entity_poly.pdbx_seq_one_letter_code
_entity_poly.pdbx_strand_id
1 'polypeptide(L)'
;MRAFLVVVAAAATLFHLYSAGISPFTALIQRPSHLAFMAALGFLGFGQKNAETSAVRRAISLVLTVVAAVTSLYIVFEQDTLVARSGNPTTVDLVMGALALIAVLELARRTTGTGLVVVALGALAYAFLGPWLPGVLAHRGYGVRRLVEHLYLSTEGIWGIPLGVSADFVFLFVLFGAVLEVAGGGALLIALAERVAGRSRGGPAKTAAVASAFMGSLSGSAVANVVTTGTFTIPLMQRAG
;
A
#
# COMPACT_ATOMS: atom_id res chain seq x y z
N MET A 1 10.28 12.35 14.63
CA MET A 1 9.30 11.80 13.67
C MET A 1 9.89 11.61 12.28
N ARG A 2 10.38 12.66 11.59
CA ARG A 2 10.97 12.50 10.24
C ARG A 2 12.14 11.50 10.18
N ALA A 3 13.09 11.57 11.11
CA ALA A 3 14.20 10.60 11.18
C ALA A 3 13.70 9.15 11.33
N PHE A 4 12.71 8.92 12.19
CA PHE A 4 12.10 7.60 12.35
C PHE A 4 11.48 7.08 11.04
N LEU A 5 10.72 7.92 10.32
CA LEU A 5 10.16 7.55 9.02
C LEU A 5 11.24 7.20 7.99
N VAL A 6 12.34 7.94 7.97
CA VAL A 6 13.49 7.64 7.09
C VAL A 6 14.10 6.29 7.44
N VAL A 7 14.29 5.99 8.73
CA VAL A 7 14.80 4.69 9.19
C VAL A 7 13.86 3.56 8.79
N VAL A 8 12.55 3.71 9.01
CA VAL A 8 11.55 2.71 8.61
C VAL A 8 11.54 2.51 7.09
N ALA A 9 11.61 3.58 6.30
CA ALA A 9 11.65 3.49 4.85
C ALA A 9 12.94 2.81 4.37
N ALA A 10 14.09 3.16 4.94
CA ALA A 10 15.36 2.51 4.62
C ALA A 10 15.36 1.03 4.99
N ALA A 11 14.82 0.67 6.17
CA ALA A 11 14.67 -0.71 6.60
C ALA A 11 13.73 -1.49 5.67
N ALA A 12 12.59 -0.90 5.28
CA ALA A 12 11.68 -1.50 4.31
C ALA A 12 12.39 -1.73 2.97
N THR A 13 13.13 -0.74 2.47
CA THR A 13 13.90 -0.87 1.23
C THR A 13 14.91 -2.02 1.30
N LEU A 14 15.71 -2.06 2.36
CA LEU A 14 16.70 -3.13 2.55
C LEU A 14 16.04 -4.50 2.66
N PHE A 15 14.92 -4.61 3.38
CA PHE A 15 14.16 -5.85 3.51
C PHE A 15 13.69 -6.38 2.15
N HIS A 16 13.06 -5.55 1.32
CA HIS A 16 12.55 -5.97 0.02
C HIS A 16 13.67 -6.25 -0.99
N LEU A 17 14.77 -5.49 -0.96
CA LEU A 17 15.93 -5.77 -1.81
C LEU A 17 16.61 -7.09 -1.42
N TYR A 18 16.72 -7.37 -0.11
CA TYR A 18 17.23 -8.66 0.38
C TYR A 18 16.34 -9.81 -0.06
N SER A 19 15.01 -9.67 0.12
CA SER A 19 14.07 -10.73 -0.24
C SER A 19 14.07 -11.02 -1.74
N ALA A 20 14.22 -9.99 -2.56
CA ALA A 20 14.18 -10.12 -4.02
C ALA A 20 15.51 -10.58 -4.64
N GLY A 21 16.65 -10.14 -4.08
CA GLY A 21 17.97 -10.35 -4.69
C GLY A 21 18.78 -11.48 -4.06
N ILE A 22 18.53 -11.83 -2.80
CA ILE A 22 19.37 -12.76 -2.04
C ILE A 22 18.60 -14.02 -1.66
N SER A 23 17.53 -13.87 -0.88
CA SER A 23 16.78 -15.02 -0.38
C SER A 23 15.30 -14.69 -0.25
N PRO A 24 14.43 -15.34 -1.04
CA PRO A 24 12.99 -15.13 -0.94
C PRO A 24 12.46 -15.63 0.40
N PHE A 25 11.65 -14.80 1.06
CA PHE A 25 10.94 -15.19 2.28
C PHE A 25 9.62 -15.92 1.95
N THR A 26 9.14 -16.71 2.90
CA THR A 26 7.79 -17.30 2.82
C THR A 26 6.72 -16.21 2.89
N ALA A 27 5.52 -16.51 2.39
CA ALA A 27 4.41 -15.55 2.40
C ALA A 27 4.06 -15.02 3.81
N LEU A 28 4.21 -15.87 4.85
CA LEU A 28 3.93 -15.52 6.25
C LEU A 28 5.02 -14.66 6.90
N ILE A 29 6.18 -14.51 6.27
CA ILE A 29 7.22 -13.57 6.69
C ILE A 29 7.14 -12.30 5.84
N GLN A 30 7.11 -12.46 4.52
CA GLN A 30 7.17 -11.37 3.54
C GLN A 30 5.99 -10.40 3.69
N ARG A 31 4.76 -10.92 3.65
CA ARG A 31 3.54 -10.09 3.57
C ARG A 31 3.25 -9.36 4.89
N PRO A 32 3.35 -9.99 6.07
CA PRO A 32 3.17 -9.27 7.32
C PRO A 32 4.26 -8.25 7.59
N SER A 33 5.53 -8.57 7.27
CA SER A 33 6.62 -7.60 7.41
C SER A 33 6.41 -6.39 6.50
N HIS A 34 6.00 -6.60 5.25
CA HIS A 34 5.61 -5.54 4.33
C HIS A 34 4.49 -4.66 4.90
N LEU A 35 3.40 -5.26 5.41
CA LEU A 35 2.30 -4.52 6.00
C LEU A 35 2.75 -3.70 7.22
N ALA A 36 3.61 -4.24 8.09
CA ALA A 36 4.15 -3.52 9.24
C ALA A 36 4.90 -2.24 8.81
N PHE A 37 5.77 -2.35 7.81
CA PHE A 37 6.48 -1.19 7.24
C PHE A 37 5.50 -0.18 6.63
N MET A 38 4.58 -0.64 5.77
CA MET A 38 3.64 0.24 5.08
C MET A 38 2.66 0.91 6.05
N ALA A 39 2.23 0.24 7.11
CA ALA A 39 1.38 0.81 8.15
C ALA A 39 2.11 1.89 8.95
N ALA A 40 3.39 1.69 9.29
CA ALA A 40 4.21 2.70 9.95
C ALA A 40 4.37 3.95 9.08
N LEU A 41 4.69 3.78 7.79
CA LEU A 41 4.80 4.89 6.84
C LEU A 41 3.45 5.56 6.58
N GLY A 42 2.36 4.79 6.50
CA GLY A 42 1.01 5.29 6.26
C GLY A 42 0.47 6.13 7.43
N PHE A 43 0.43 5.57 8.64
CA PHE A 43 -0.14 6.25 9.80
C PHE A 43 0.67 7.46 10.27
N LEU A 44 2.00 7.38 10.20
CA LEU A 44 2.88 8.44 10.68
C LEU A 44 3.26 9.43 9.57
N GLY A 45 3.30 9.01 8.31
CA GLY A 45 3.63 9.86 7.15
C GLY A 45 2.42 10.59 6.57
N PHE A 46 1.37 9.87 6.16
CA PHE A 46 0.18 10.49 5.54
C PHE A 46 -0.77 11.11 6.57
N GLY A 47 -0.85 10.53 7.77
CA GLY A 47 -1.75 10.97 8.84
C GLY A 47 -1.50 12.39 9.38
N GLN A 48 -0.43 13.07 8.95
CA GLN A 48 0.02 14.37 9.47
C GLN A 48 -0.09 15.54 8.47
N LYS A 49 -0.64 15.32 7.26
CA LYS A 49 -0.67 16.36 6.21
C LYS A 49 -1.55 17.60 6.50
N ASN A 50 -2.35 17.61 7.58
CA ASN A 50 -3.03 18.81 8.04
C ASN A 50 -2.27 19.43 9.23
N ALA A 51 -1.84 20.68 9.05
CA ALA A 51 -0.90 21.42 9.90
C ALA A 51 -1.35 21.65 11.37
N GLU A 52 -2.58 21.26 11.74
CA GLU A 52 -3.14 21.38 13.09
C GLU A 52 -3.44 20.00 13.72
N THR A 53 -2.53 19.05 13.60
CA THR A 53 -2.74 17.71 14.20
C THR A 53 -2.66 17.79 15.73
N SER A 54 -3.82 17.93 16.39
CA SER A 54 -4.02 17.76 17.83
C SER A 54 -3.20 16.56 18.35
N ALA A 55 -2.58 16.70 19.52
CA ALA A 55 -1.77 15.65 20.16
C ALA A 55 -2.49 14.29 20.21
N VAL A 56 -3.82 14.32 20.34
CA VAL A 56 -4.70 13.15 20.31
C VAL A 56 -4.59 12.38 18.99
N ARG A 57 -4.65 13.07 17.84
CA ARG A 57 -4.57 12.41 16.52
C ARG A 57 -3.19 11.78 16.28
N ARG A 58 -2.13 12.41 16.80
CA ARG A 58 -0.77 11.84 16.76
C ARG A 58 -0.66 10.59 17.62
N ALA A 59 -1.22 10.63 18.84
CA ALA A 59 -1.28 9.47 19.73
C ALA A 59 -2.05 8.31 19.08
N ILE A 60 -3.21 8.57 18.47
CA ILE A 60 -3.99 7.56 17.75
C ILE A 60 -3.18 6.95 16.60
N SER A 61 -2.49 7.77 15.78
CA SER A 61 -1.62 7.24 14.72
C SER A 61 -0.53 6.34 15.27
N LEU A 62 0.11 6.72 16.37
CA LEU A 62 1.17 5.94 16.99
C LEU A 62 0.65 4.61 17.54
N VAL A 63 -0.50 4.63 18.22
CA VAL A 63 -1.17 3.41 18.71
C VAL A 63 -1.51 2.49 17.54
N LEU A 64 -2.10 3.01 16.46
CA LEU A 64 -2.44 2.20 15.29
C LEU A 64 -1.21 1.64 14.58
N THR A 65 -0.11 2.39 14.52
CA THR A 65 1.18 1.87 14.02
C THR A 65 1.67 0.71 14.87
N VAL A 66 1.66 0.86 16.20
CA VAL A 66 2.10 -0.21 17.11
C VAL A 66 1.19 -1.43 16.98
N VAL A 67 -0.12 -1.24 16.94
CA VAL A 67 -1.09 -2.33 16.75
C VAL A 67 -0.82 -3.08 15.45
N ALA A 68 -0.72 -2.38 14.31
CA ALA A 68 -0.45 -3.00 13.02
C ALA A 68 0.89 -3.74 13.00
N ALA A 69 1.92 -3.18 13.62
CA ALA A 69 3.23 -3.82 13.73
C ALA A 69 3.18 -5.07 14.60
N VAL A 70 2.57 -5.01 15.78
CA VAL A 70 2.45 -6.15 16.71
C VAL A 70 1.64 -7.27 16.08
N THR A 71 0.49 -6.98 15.47
CA THR A 71 -0.31 -8.03 14.83
C THR A 71 0.44 -8.62 13.64
N SER A 72 1.11 -7.81 12.83
CA SER A 72 1.88 -8.36 11.71
C SER A 72 3.05 -9.23 12.16
N LEU A 73 3.82 -8.78 13.15
CA LEU A 73 4.96 -9.53 13.69
C LEU A 73 4.52 -10.79 14.45
N TYR A 74 3.31 -10.80 15.01
CA TYR A 74 2.72 -12.00 15.60
C TYR A 74 2.70 -13.16 14.58
N ILE A 75 2.25 -12.90 13.35
CA ILE A 75 2.25 -13.92 12.28
C ILE A 75 3.68 -14.34 11.93
N VAL A 76 4.63 -13.39 11.85
CA VAL A 76 6.03 -13.70 11.51
C VAL A 76 6.67 -14.63 12.53
N PHE A 77 6.47 -14.38 13.82
CA PHE A 77 7.11 -15.15 14.89
C PHE A 77 6.35 -16.44 15.23
N GLU A 78 5.02 -16.46 15.13
CA GLU A 78 4.18 -17.62 15.50
C GLU A 78 3.75 -18.46 14.30
N GLN A 79 4.30 -18.25 13.09
CA GLN A 79 3.87 -18.98 11.89
C GLN A 79 3.88 -20.50 12.05
N ASP A 80 4.92 -21.07 12.67
CA ASP A 80 5.05 -22.53 12.83
C ASP A 80 3.98 -23.09 13.79
N THR A 81 3.73 -22.39 14.90
CA THR A 81 2.72 -22.79 15.89
C THR A 81 1.31 -22.61 15.32
N LEU A 82 1.07 -21.54 14.56
CA LEU A 82 -0.18 -21.27 13.87
C LEU A 82 -0.51 -22.33 12.82
N VAL A 83 0.48 -22.74 12.02
CA VAL A 83 0.32 -23.82 11.04
C VAL A 83 0.04 -25.14 11.74
N ALA A 84 0.75 -25.45 12.84
CA ALA A 84 0.56 -26.69 13.61
C ALA A 84 -0.84 -26.81 14.25
N ARG A 85 -1.47 -25.68 14.62
CA ARG A 85 -2.83 -25.64 15.21
C ARG A 85 -3.92 -25.16 14.25
N SER A 86 -3.67 -25.26 12.94
CA SER A 86 -4.63 -24.89 11.89
C SER A 86 -6.02 -25.49 12.16
N GLY A 87 -7.08 -24.69 12.06
CA GLY A 87 -8.44 -25.10 12.43
C GLY A 87 -8.81 -24.89 13.90
N ASN A 88 -7.86 -24.51 14.76
CA ASN A 88 -8.10 -24.32 16.20
C ASN A 88 -7.47 -23.04 16.76
N PRO A 89 -7.96 -21.85 16.37
CA PRO A 89 -7.43 -20.58 16.87
C PRO A 89 -7.73 -20.39 18.36
N THR A 90 -6.73 -19.88 19.07
CA THR A 90 -6.79 -19.43 20.47
C THR A 90 -7.38 -18.02 20.59
N THR A 91 -7.73 -17.62 21.81
CA THR A 91 -8.23 -16.26 22.07
C THR A 91 -7.23 -15.18 21.65
N VAL A 92 -5.92 -15.43 21.80
CA VAL A 92 -4.87 -14.49 21.38
C VAL A 92 -4.92 -14.28 19.87
N ASP A 93 -5.05 -15.35 19.09
CA ASP A 93 -5.14 -15.28 17.63
C ASP A 93 -6.34 -14.44 17.18
N LEU A 94 -7.47 -14.63 17.86
CA LEU A 94 -8.71 -13.91 17.57
C LEU A 94 -8.58 -12.41 17.89
N VAL A 95 -7.94 -12.07 19.01
CA VAL A 95 -7.68 -10.66 19.38
C VAL A 95 -6.72 -10.02 18.39
N MET A 96 -5.63 -10.70 18.03
CA MET A 96 -4.66 -10.20 17.05
C MET A 96 -5.31 -9.97 15.68
N GLY A 97 -6.17 -10.89 15.23
CA GLY A 97 -6.86 -10.74 13.96
C GLY A 97 -7.91 -9.63 13.97
N ALA A 98 -8.64 -9.45 15.06
CA ALA A 98 -9.57 -8.33 15.20
C ALA A 98 -8.84 -6.97 15.19
N LEU A 99 -7.73 -6.87 15.92
CA LEU A 99 -6.90 -5.67 15.95
C LEU A 99 -6.28 -5.36 14.57
N ALA A 100 -5.79 -6.39 13.87
CA ALA A 100 -5.25 -6.26 12.52
C ALA A 100 -6.32 -5.75 11.54
N LEU A 101 -7.53 -6.31 11.60
CA LEU A 101 -8.64 -5.89 10.75
C LEU A 101 -8.99 -4.40 10.96
N ILE A 102 -9.08 -3.97 12.21
CA ILE A 102 -9.35 -2.55 12.54
C ILE A 102 -8.22 -1.66 12.01
N ALA A 103 -6.95 -2.06 12.23
CA ALA A 103 -5.80 -1.29 11.77
C ALA A 103 -5.76 -1.20 10.24
N VAL A 104 -6.02 -2.27 9.52
CA VAL A 104 -6.02 -2.29 8.05
C VAL A 104 -7.16 -1.43 7.48
N LEU A 105 -8.38 -1.53 8.04
CA LEU A 105 -9.51 -0.69 7.62
C LEU A 105 -9.24 0.79 7.85
N GLU A 106 -8.66 1.14 9.00
CA GLU A 106 -8.33 2.52 9.32
C GLU A 106 -7.15 3.05 8.48
N LEU A 107 -6.18 2.19 8.14
CA LEU A 107 -5.11 2.52 7.20
C LEU A 107 -5.70 2.82 5.83
N ALA A 108 -6.53 1.92 5.29
CA ALA A 108 -7.22 2.09 4.01
C ALA A 108 -8.07 3.37 3.99
N ARG A 109 -8.79 3.67 5.09
CA ARG A 109 -9.58 4.90 5.22
C ARG A 109 -8.71 6.16 5.05
N ARG A 110 -7.51 6.15 5.65
CA ARG A 110 -6.60 7.30 5.64
C ARG A 110 -5.86 7.48 4.32
N THR A 111 -5.58 6.38 3.60
CA THR A 111 -4.78 6.41 2.36
C THR A 111 -5.64 6.49 1.11
N THR A 112 -6.74 5.75 1.06
CA THR A 112 -7.59 5.59 -0.14
C THR A 112 -8.97 6.25 0.02
N GLY A 113 -9.37 6.55 1.26
CA GLY A 113 -10.65 7.20 1.57
C GLY A 113 -11.72 6.23 2.06
N THR A 114 -12.91 6.76 2.34
CA THR A 114 -14.01 6.00 2.97
C THR A 114 -14.71 5.01 2.04
N GLY A 115 -14.68 5.23 0.73
CA GLY A 115 -15.38 4.38 -0.24
C GLY A 115 -15.00 2.91 -0.16
N LEU A 116 -13.70 2.60 -0.14
CA LEU A 116 -13.19 1.23 -0.03
C LEU A 116 -13.58 0.59 1.31
N VAL A 117 -13.56 1.37 2.40
CA VAL A 117 -13.92 0.89 3.74
C VAL A 117 -15.40 0.54 3.82
N VAL A 118 -16.28 1.35 3.21
CA VAL A 118 -17.72 1.05 3.16
C VAL A 118 -17.97 -0.27 2.43
N VAL A 119 -17.31 -0.50 1.30
CA VAL A 119 -17.42 -1.76 0.57
C VAL A 119 -16.93 -2.94 1.43
N ALA A 120 -15.78 -2.80 2.10
CA ALA A 120 -15.24 -3.83 2.98
C ALA A 120 -16.18 -4.14 4.16
N LEU A 121 -16.73 -3.11 4.81
CA LEU A 121 -17.71 -3.27 5.90
C LEU A 121 -19.01 -3.92 5.40
N GLY A 122 -19.47 -3.59 4.18
CA GLY A 122 -20.61 -4.25 3.56
C GLY A 122 -20.37 -5.74 3.30
N ALA A 123 -19.17 -6.11 2.82
CA ALA A 123 -18.80 -7.51 2.64
C ALA A 123 -18.67 -8.27 3.98
N LEU A 124 -18.13 -7.62 5.02
CA LEU A 124 -18.10 -8.18 6.37
C LEU A 124 -19.53 -8.38 6.91
N ALA A 125 -20.42 -7.40 6.73
CA ALA A 125 -21.82 -7.50 7.12
C ALA A 125 -22.51 -8.65 6.39
N TYR A 126 -22.29 -8.81 5.08
CA TYR A 126 -22.80 -9.94 4.30
C TYR A 126 -22.39 -11.30 4.90
N ALA A 127 -21.14 -11.44 5.33
CA ALA A 127 -20.66 -12.67 5.95
C ALA A 127 -21.46 -13.08 7.21
N PHE A 128 -22.00 -12.11 7.95
CA PHE A 128 -22.87 -12.37 9.10
C PHE A 128 -24.35 -12.47 8.72
N LEU A 129 -24.81 -11.63 7.79
CA LEU A 129 -26.22 -11.44 7.47
C LEU A 129 -26.81 -12.53 6.56
N GLY A 130 -25.99 -13.42 6.02
CA GLY A 130 -26.39 -14.54 5.17
C GLY A 130 -27.70 -15.26 5.53
N PRO A 131 -27.98 -15.61 6.81
CA PRO A 131 -29.19 -16.34 7.18
C PRO A 131 -30.49 -15.57 6.98
N TRP A 132 -30.42 -14.24 6.96
CA TRP A 132 -31.59 -13.35 6.82
C TRP A 132 -31.77 -12.82 5.39
N LEU A 133 -30.87 -13.18 4.47
CA LEU A 133 -30.96 -12.75 3.08
C LEU A 133 -31.86 -13.68 2.24
N PRO A 134 -32.59 -13.16 1.25
CA PRO A 134 -33.49 -13.95 0.42
C PRO A 134 -32.77 -14.66 -0.74
N GLY A 135 -33.32 -15.81 -1.15
CA GLY A 135 -32.97 -16.49 -2.40
C GLY A 135 -31.51 -16.92 -2.48
N VAL A 136 -30.86 -16.61 -3.61
CA VAL A 136 -29.48 -17.03 -3.91
C VAL A 136 -28.42 -16.34 -3.06
N LEU A 137 -28.77 -15.25 -2.38
CA LEU A 137 -27.87 -14.53 -1.48
C LEU A 137 -27.84 -15.15 -0.08
N ALA A 138 -28.74 -16.10 0.22
CA ALA A 138 -28.83 -16.74 1.51
C ALA A 138 -27.66 -17.73 1.72
N HIS A 139 -27.05 -17.69 2.90
CA HIS A 139 -26.10 -18.70 3.34
C HIS A 139 -26.15 -18.86 4.85
N ARG A 140 -25.48 -19.88 5.40
CA ARG A 140 -25.58 -20.23 6.83
C ARG A 140 -25.02 -19.18 7.81
N GLY A 141 -24.46 -18.07 7.31
CA GLY A 141 -23.70 -17.11 8.09
C GLY A 141 -22.36 -17.66 8.59
N TYR A 142 -21.44 -16.76 8.89
CA TYR A 142 -20.14 -17.08 9.48
C TYR A 142 -20.08 -16.57 10.93
N GLY A 143 -19.64 -17.42 11.85
CA GLY A 143 -19.34 -16.99 13.22
C GLY A 143 -18.04 -16.18 13.27
N VAL A 144 -17.91 -15.29 14.27
CA VAL A 144 -16.74 -14.40 14.43
C VAL A 144 -15.42 -15.17 14.43
N ARG A 145 -15.36 -16.30 15.13
CA ARG A 145 -14.16 -17.16 15.18
C ARG A 145 -13.70 -17.60 13.79
N ARG A 146 -14.64 -18.14 13.00
CA ARG A 146 -14.37 -18.61 11.64
C ARG A 146 -13.99 -17.46 10.70
N LEU A 147 -14.63 -16.29 10.87
CA LEU A 147 -14.33 -15.13 10.06
C LEU A 147 -12.91 -14.61 10.33
N VAL A 148 -12.52 -14.46 11.59
CA VAL A 148 -11.18 -13.99 11.94
C VAL A 148 -10.11 -15.00 11.52
N GLU A 149 -10.36 -16.29 11.72
CA GLU A 149 -9.48 -17.35 11.24
C GLU A 149 -9.23 -17.25 9.73
N HIS A 150 -10.30 -17.08 8.94
CA HIS A 150 -10.16 -16.92 7.49
C HIS A 150 -9.48 -15.61 7.11
N LEU A 151 -9.84 -14.47 7.73
CA LEU A 151 -9.30 -13.16 7.35
C LEU A 151 -7.85 -12.92 7.81
N TYR A 152 -7.41 -13.55 8.89
CA TYR A 152 -6.12 -13.21 9.52
C TYR A 152 -5.17 -14.39 9.66
N LEU A 153 -5.66 -15.62 9.82
CA LEU A 153 -4.80 -16.80 9.99
C LEU A 153 -4.60 -17.59 8.70
N SER A 154 -5.25 -17.16 7.62
CA SER A 154 -5.07 -17.71 6.28
C SER A 154 -4.40 -16.71 5.34
N THR A 155 -3.92 -17.22 4.20
CA THR A 155 -3.39 -16.40 3.10
C THR A 155 -4.45 -15.95 2.10
N GLU A 156 -5.74 -16.10 2.43
CA GLU A 156 -6.87 -15.64 1.60
C GLU A 156 -7.46 -14.30 2.06
N GLY A 157 -7.08 -13.86 3.26
CA GLY A 157 -7.56 -12.61 3.86
C GLY A 157 -6.57 -11.45 3.73
N ILE A 158 -6.21 -10.84 4.85
CA ILE A 158 -5.29 -9.70 4.95
C ILE A 158 -3.94 -10.02 4.28
N TRP A 159 -3.46 -11.25 4.44
CA TRP A 159 -2.21 -11.73 3.86
C TRP A 159 -2.38 -12.23 2.42
N GLY A 160 -3.43 -11.80 1.73
CA GLY A 160 -3.84 -12.25 0.41
C GLY A 160 -2.91 -11.92 -0.74
N ILE A 161 -3.33 -12.35 -1.94
CA ILE A 161 -2.65 -12.05 -3.21
C ILE A 161 -2.38 -10.55 -3.39
N PRO A 162 -3.31 -9.61 -3.14
CA PRO A 162 -3.03 -8.18 -3.35
C PRO A 162 -1.85 -7.67 -2.51
N LEU A 163 -1.74 -8.11 -1.25
CA LEU A 163 -0.64 -7.74 -0.38
C LEU A 163 0.67 -8.41 -0.82
N GLY A 164 0.60 -9.66 -1.30
CA GLY A 164 1.73 -10.36 -1.91
C GLY A 164 2.27 -9.64 -3.14
N VAL A 165 1.40 -9.30 -4.10
CA VAL A 165 1.78 -8.55 -5.30
C VAL A 165 2.39 -7.19 -4.94
N SER A 166 1.85 -6.53 -3.90
CA SER A 166 2.41 -5.28 -3.39
C SER A 166 3.85 -5.46 -2.87
N ALA A 167 4.07 -6.46 -2.02
CA ALA A 167 5.36 -6.74 -1.40
C ALA A 167 6.41 -7.21 -2.43
N ASP A 168 6.02 -8.10 -3.34
CA ASP A 168 6.97 -8.81 -4.20
C ASP A 168 7.32 -8.01 -5.46
N PHE A 169 6.42 -7.16 -5.95
CA PHE A 169 6.59 -6.48 -7.23
C PHE A 169 6.39 -4.97 -7.13
N VAL A 170 5.23 -4.52 -6.62
CA VAL A 170 4.87 -3.09 -6.68
C VAL A 170 5.86 -2.24 -5.90
N PHE A 171 6.27 -2.68 -4.70
CA PHE A 171 7.23 -1.95 -3.88
C PHE A 171 8.56 -1.71 -4.63
N LEU A 172 9.10 -2.75 -5.27
CA LEU A 172 10.36 -2.68 -6.00
C LEU A 172 10.24 -1.78 -7.24
N PHE A 173 9.12 -1.83 -7.96
CA PHE A 173 8.87 -0.94 -9.09
C PHE A 173 8.79 0.53 -8.66
N VAL A 174 8.08 0.82 -7.56
CA VAL A 174 8.01 2.19 -7.02
C VAL A 174 9.38 2.66 -6.53
N LEU A 175 10.14 1.79 -5.86
CA LEU A 175 11.50 2.09 -5.42
C LEU A 175 12.41 2.40 -6.62
N PHE A 176 12.39 1.56 -7.66
CA PHE A 176 13.15 1.78 -8.88
C PHE A 176 12.75 3.08 -9.57
N GLY A 177 11.44 3.36 -9.68
CA GLY A 177 10.93 4.61 -10.24
C GLY A 177 11.44 5.84 -9.48
N ALA A 178 11.42 5.79 -8.14
CA ALA A 178 11.93 6.87 -7.30
C ALA A 178 13.45 7.07 -7.44
N VAL A 179 14.22 5.98 -7.51
CA VAL A 179 15.68 6.06 -7.74
C VAL A 179 15.98 6.61 -9.14
N LEU A 180 15.24 6.17 -10.16
CA LEU A 180 15.42 6.62 -11.54
C LEU A 180 15.08 8.10 -11.69
N GLU A 181 14.04 8.58 -11.00
CA GLU A 181 13.67 10.00 -10.97
C GLU A 181 14.83 10.85 -10.41
N VAL A 182 15.41 10.46 -9.28
CA VAL A 182 16.55 11.17 -8.66
C VAL A 182 17.83 11.04 -9.49
N ALA A 183 18.04 9.92 -10.18
CA ALA A 183 19.19 9.71 -11.07
C ALA A 183 19.10 10.51 -12.39
N GLY A 184 18.02 11.27 -12.61
CA GLY A 184 17.84 12.10 -13.81
C GLY A 184 17.15 11.38 -14.98
N GLY A 185 16.61 10.18 -14.77
CA GLY A 185 15.88 9.45 -15.81
C GLY A 185 14.61 10.18 -16.27
N GLY A 186 13.98 10.99 -15.41
CA GLY A 186 12.87 11.86 -15.81
C GLY A 186 13.26 12.86 -16.91
N ALA A 187 14.44 13.49 -16.77
CA ALA A 187 14.97 14.41 -17.79
C ALA A 187 15.31 13.67 -19.10
N LEU A 188 15.83 12.44 -19.01
CA LEU A 188 16.07 11.58 -20.17
C LEU A 188 14.76 11.25 -20.93
N LEU A 189 13.69 10.91 -20.21
CA LEU A 189 12.39 10.61 -20.82
C LEU A 189 11.77 11.84 -21.50
N ILE A 190 11.92 13.02 -20.91
CA ILE A 190 11.48 14.29 -21.52
C ILE A 190 12.28 14.56 -22.81
N ALA A 191 13.60 14.40 -22.78
CA ALA A 191 14.45 14.57 -23.96
C ALA A 191 14.11 13.56 -25.07
N LEU A 192 13.76 12.32 -24.72
CA LEU A 192 13.29 11.31 -25.67
C LEU A 192 11.95 11.72 -26.30
N ALA A 193 11.00 12.19 -25.49
CA ALA A 193 9.71 12.68 -25.97
C ALA A 193 9.85 13.89 -26.92
N GLU A 194 10.82 14.77 -26.66
CA GLU A 194 11.16 15.89 -27.54
C GLU A 194 11.69 15.38 -28.89
N ARG A 195 12.58 14.39 -28.89
CA ARG A 195 13.09 13.79 -30.12
C ARG A 195 12.02 13.09 -30.96
N VAL A 196 11.07 12.41 -30.31
CA VAL A 196 10.00 11.66 -30.99
C VAL A 196 8.94 12.61 -31.56
N ALA A 197 8.50 13.60 -30.80
CA ALA A 197 7.31 14.39 -31.12
C ALA A 197 7.59 15.88 -31.44
N GLY A 198 8.73 16.43 -31.01
CA GLY A 198 9.00 17.87 -31.02
C GLY A 198 9.09 18.50 -32.42
N ARG A 199 9.47 17.72 -33.44
CA ARG A 199 9.54 18.19 -34.84
C ARG A 199 8.19 18.14 -35.57
N SER A 200 7.15 17.59 -34.95
CA SER A 200 5.83 17.45 -35.58
C SER A 200 5.00 18.73 -35.43
N ARG A 201 3.94 18.91 -36.24
CA ARG A 201 2.97 20.00 -36.03
C ARG A 201 2.35 19.87 -34.64
N GLY A 202 2.39 20.94 -33.84
CA GLY A 202 2.02 20.89 -32.42
C GLY A 202 3.06 20.19 -31.54
N GLY A 203 4.33 20.16 -31.97
CA GLY A 203 5.42 19.44 -31.34
C GLY A 203 5.52 19.61 -29.82
N PRO A 204 5.52 20.84 -29.27
CA PRO A 204 5.53 21.07 -27.83
C PRO A 204 4.39 20.36 -27.07
N ALA A 205 3.16 20.44 -27.59
CA ALA A 205 1.99 19.81 -26.96
C ALA A 205 2.08 18.27 -27.02
N LYS A 206 2.54 17.72 -28.14
CA LYS A 206 2.72 16.27 -28.29
C LYS A 206 3.88 15.75 -27.45
N THR A 207 4.98 16.48 -27.35
CA THR A 207 6.08 16.19 -26.44
C THR A 207 5.61 16.19 -24.99
N ALA A 208 4.77 17.14 -24.59
CA ALA A 208 4.18 17.15 -23.26
C ALA A 208 3.30 15.91 -22.99
N ALA A 209 2.46 15.53 -23.95
CA ALA A 209 1.63 14.33 -23.83
C ALA A 209 2.45 13.04 -23.73
N VAL A 210 3.48 12.88 -24.57
CA VAL A 210 4.36 11.70 -24.58
C VAL A 210 5.23 11.65 -23.33
N ALA A 211 5.80 12.78 -22.89
CA ALA A 211 6.56 12.87 -21.66
C ALA A 211 5.70 12.55 -20.42
N SER A 212 4.46 13.05 -20.39
CA SER A 212 3.50 12.72 -19.34
C SER A 212 3.11 11.25 -19.34
N ALA A 213 2.97 10.61 -20.51
CA ALA A 213 2.73 9.18 -20.59
C ALA A 213 3.91 8.37 -20.03
N PHE A 214 5.15 8.73 -20.37
CA PHE A 214 6.35 8.08 -19.83
C PHE A 214 6.51 8.32 -18.31
N MET A 215 6.40 9.56 -17.85
CA MET A 215 6.51 9.90 -16.42
C MET A 215 5.36 9.31 -15.59
N GLY A 216 4.16 9.24 -16.14
CA GLY A 216 3.01 8.60 -15.52
C GLY A 216 3.20 7.09 -15.36
N SER A 217 3.75 6.44 -16.39
CA SER A 217 4.03 4.99 -16.38
C SER A 217 5.11 4.62 -15.35
N LEU A 218 6.06 5.51 -15.11
CA LEU A 218 7.13 5.31 -14.13
C LEU A 218 6.68 5.61 -12.69
N SER A 219 6.12 6.80 -12.47
CA SER A 219 5.89 7.32 -11.13
C SER A 219 4.62 6.81 -10.48
N GLY A 220 3.63 6.37 -11.27
CA GLY A 220 2.30 5.98 -10.78
C GLY A 220 1.56 7.10 -10.02
N SER A 221 2.06 8.34 -10.06
CA SER A 221 1.58 9.46 -9.25
C SER A 221 1.23 10.64 -10.16
N ALA A 222 -0.06 10.98 -10.22
CA ALA A 222 -0.54 12.11 -11.00
C ALA A 222 0.10 13.44 -10.55
N VAL A 223 0.29 13.63 -9.23
CA VAL A 223 0.89 14.85 -8.68
C VAL A 223 2.38 14.95 -9.04
N ALA A 224 3.14 13.86 -8.89
CA ALA A 224 4.55 13.85 -9.27
C ALA A 224 4.69 14.08 -10.78
N ASN A 225 3.87 13.41 -11.59
CA ASN A 225 3.87 13.59 -13.03
C ASN A 225 3.65 15.05 -13.44
N VAL A 226 2.65 15.75 -12.90
CA VAL A 226 2.39 17.16 -13.23
C VAL A 226 3.52 18.08 -12.77
N VAL A 227 4.11 17.86 -11.59
CA VAL A 227 5.21 18.69 -11.09
C VAL A 227 6.47 18.49 -11.94
N THR A 228 6.83 17.24 -12.23
CA THR A 228 8.06 16.91 -12.95
C THR A 228 7.94 17.21 -14.45
N THR A 229 6.80 16.94 -15.08
CA THR A 229 6.62 17.26 -16.51
C THR A 229 6.23 18.71 -16.76
N GLY A 230 5.41 19.32 -15.91
CA GLY A 230 4.95 20.69 -16.07
C GLY A 230 6.09 21.71 -15.97
N THR A 231 7.05 21.48 -15.07
CA THR A 231 8.23 22.35 -14.92
C THR A 231 9.09 22.41 -16.18
N PHE A 232 9.08 21.36 -17.02
CA PHE A 232 9.80 21.34 -18.29
C PHE A 232 8.94 21.69 -19.50
N THR A 233 7.68 21.25 -19.53
CA THR A 233 6.80 21.37 -20.71
C THR A 233 6.16 22.75 -20.82
N ILE A 234 5.82 23.41 -19.70
CA ILE A 234 5.20 24.75 -19.72
C ILE A 234 6.14 25.80 -20.33
N PRO A 235 7.42 25.93 -19.91
CA PRO A 235 8.34 26.88 -20.55
C PRO A 235 8.57 26.57 -22.02
N LEU A 236 8.56 25.29 -22.40
CA LEU A 236 8.74 24.84 -23.79
C LEU A 236 7.56 25.28 -24.66
N MET A 237 6.32 25.13 -24.17
CA MET A 237 5.12 25.61 -24.85
C MET A 237 5.11 27.14 -24.96
N GLN A 238 5.44 27.87 -23.88
CA GLN A 238 5.51 29.34 -23.90
C GLN A 238 6.52 29.89 -24.92
N ARG A 239 7.65 29.19 -25.13
CA ARG A 239 8.65 29.59 -26.12
C ARG A 239 8.23 29.30 -27.56
N ALA A 240 7.35 28.33 -27.76
CA ALA A 240 6.94 27.90 -29.10
C ALA A 240 5.73 28.65 -29.65
N GLY A 241 5.01 29.40 -28.81
CA GLY A 241 3.79 30.11 -29.16
C GLY A 241 2.54 29.32 -28.80
#